data_AF-A0A6L5FYV9-F1
#
_entry.id   AF-A0A6L5FYV9-F1
#
_cell.length_a   1.000
_cell.length_b   1.000
_cell.length_c   1.000
_cell.angle_alpha   90.00
_cell.angle_beta   90.00
_cell.angle_gamma   90.00
#
_symmetry.space_group_name_H-M   'P 1'
#
loop_
_entity.id
_entity.type
_entity.pdbx_description
1 polymer ?
#
loop_
_entity_poly.entity_id
_entity_poly.type
_entity_poly.pdbx_seq_one_letter_code
_entity_poly.pdbx_strand_id
1 'polypeptide(L)'
;AERKSADSGKRPPIFRSSDADEKRFADEGRPFTVRVIVPPDRTITFHDEVLGDISTDMGRTPDFVIMRSDGTPTYMLAVTVDDALMEITHIIRGNDLMASTPRQLLIREALGFKEPPVFAHLPMIVTEDGKPLSKRWGDVSVRSYRENGFLPDALVNYLALLGWSLDDKTNIFSRDELVSNFSLERVGKNPAAFDVDKLEWVNGHYIRTSAPEDLIDAMAEVCVEHGIPDASTPEGKQILGEIAPHLIERMKRLTETPPMVRFLFEDVTPDEKAAATLEGQGDYLAAVATTLEAVEPWTGAAIEAALRALAEERELKPKKAFQPIRAAVTGTLVSPPLFESLEILGKERTLERISRAA
;
A
#
# COMPACT_ATOMS: atom_id res chain seq x y z
N ALA A 1 -39.99 13.63 36.22
CA ALA A 1 -39.63 13.99 37.60
C ALA A 1 -38.25 13.45 38.04
N GLU A 2 -37.47 12.81 37.16
CA GLU A 2 -36.20 12.16 37.51
C GLU A 2 -34.95 13.01 37.21
N ARG A 3 -35.01 14.33 37.43
CA ARG A 3 -33.81 15.20 37.34
C ARG A 3 -33.03 15.28 38.65
N LYS A 4 -33.50 14.66 39.74
CA LYS A 4 -33.03 15.00 41.11
C LYS A 4 -32.53 13.84 41.98
N SER A 5 -32.26 12.64 41.46
CA SER A 5 -31.64 11.57 42.28
C SER A 5 -30.40 10.91 41.67
N ALA A 6 -29.65 11.63 40.84
CA ALA A 6 -28.35 11.18 40.35
C ALA A 6 -27.24 11.88 41.15
N ASP A 7 -27.14 11.61 42.45
CA ASP A 7 -25.98 12.06 43.23
C ASP A 7 -25.62 11.02 44.30
N SER A 8 -24.57 10.24 44.00
CA SER A 8 -23.68 9.45 44.89
C SER A 8 -22.99 8.26 44.21
N GLY A 9 -23.34 7.92 42.96
CA GLY A 9 -22.61 6.92 42.15
C GLY A 9 -23.01 7.04 40.68
N LYS A 10 -22.13 7.63 39.85
CA LYS A 10 -22.42 8.11 38.48
C LYS A 10 -22.93 7.01 37.52
N ARG A 11 -24.22 6.66 37.57
CA ARG A 11 -24.93 5.93 36.51
C ARG A 11 -25.62 6.94 35.59
N PRO A 12 -25.58 6.77 34.26
CA PRO A 12 -26.29 7.64 33.34
C PRO A 12 -27.82 7.57 33.57
N PRO A 13 -28.56 8.67 33.36
CA PRO A 13 -30.01 8.68 33.53
C PRO A 13 -30.67 7.71 32.54
N ILE A 14 -31.57 6.87 33.06
CA ILE A 14 -32.39 5.95 32.28
C ILE A 14 -33.69 6.66 31.92
N PHE A 15 -34.05 6.68 30.64
CA PHE A 15 -35.29 7.31 30.17
C PHE A 15 -36.18 6.23 29.55
N ARG A 16 -37.06 5.66 30.37
CA ARG A 16 -38.06 4.67 29.94
C ARG A 16 -39.44 5.29 30.01
N SER A 17 -40.18 5.23 28.90
CA SER A 17 -41.58 5.61 28.89
C SER A 17 -42.39 4.51 29.58
N SER A 18 -43.49 4.89 30.24
CA SER A 18 -44.47 3.90 30.69
C SER A 18 -45.28 3.40 29.49
N ASP A 19 -45.83 2.19 29.54
CA ASP A 19 -46.71 1.66 28.49
C ASP A 19 -47.87 2.63 28.17
N ALA A 20 -48.37 3.33 29.19
CA ALA A 20 -49.41 4.35 29.05
C ALA A 20 -48.91 5.59 28.27
N ASP A 21 -47.69 6.04 28.54
CA ASP A 21 -47.07 7.13 27.79
C ASP A 21 -46.73 6.73 26.36
N GLU A 22 -46.19 5.51 26.14
CA GLU A 22 -45.89 4.98 24.82
C GLU A 22 -47.14 4.91 23.95
N LYS A 23 -48.24 4.36 24.47
CA LYS A 23 -49.53 4.31 23.78
C LYS A 23 -50.03 5.71 23.44
N ARG A 24 -50.04 6.63 24.42
CA ARG A 24 -50.47 8.02 24.19
C ARG A 24 -49.62 8.69 23.09
N PHE A 25 -48.31 8.54 23.14
CA PHE A 25 -47.41 9.16 22.15
C PHE A 25 -47.57 8.54 20.75
N ALA A 26 -47.86 7.25 20.67
CA ALA A 26 -48.19 6.58 19.41
C ALA A 26 -49.52 7.09 18.83
N ASP A 27 -50.56 7.24 19.66
CA ASP A 27 -51.86 7.80 19.26
C ASP A 27 -51.74 9.26 18.79
N GLU A 28 -50.81 10.04 19.37
CA GLU A 28 -50.47 11.40 18.96
C GLU A 28 -49.62 11.47 17.67
N GLY A 29 -49.19 10.33 17.11
CA GLY A 29 -48.33 10.28 15.93
C GLY A 29 -46.92 10.85 16.16
N ARG A 30 -46.44 10.83 17.41
CA ARG A 30 -45.12 11.40 17.75
C ARG A 30 -44.00 10.51 17.22
N PRO A 31 -42.93 11.10 16.66
CA PRO A 31 -41.75 10.34 16.26
C PRO A 31 -41.10 9.71 17.49
N PHE A 32 -40.70 8.45 17.38
CA PHE A 32 -40.06 7.69 18.46
C PHE A 32 -38.81 6.98 17.96
N THR A 33 -37.91 6.64 18.87
CA THR A 33 -36.77 5.75 18.57
C THR A 33 -36.97 4.44 19.29
N VAL A 34 -36.53 3.33 18.70
CA VAL A 34 -36.49 2.05 19.43
C VAL A 34 -35.14 1.90 20.10
N ARG A 35 -35.16 1.52 21.38
CA ARG A 35 -33.98 1.35 22.23
C ARG A 35 -33.92 -0.05 22.80
N VAL A 36 -32.70 -0.53 23.04
CA VAL A 36 -32.47 -1.72 23.87
C VAL A 36 -32.48 -1.31 25.32
N ILE A 37 -33.33 -2.00 26.09
CA ILE A 37 -33.36 -1.90 27.55
C ILE A 37 -32.14 -2.66 28.08
N VAL A 38 -31.20 -1.95 28.70
CA VAL A 38 -30.02 -2.56 29.31
C VAL A 38 -30.35 -2.99 30.74
N PRO A 39 -30.20 -4.28 31.10
CA PRO A 39 -30.41 -4.72 32.47
C PRO A 39 -29.29 -4.18 33.39
N PRO A 40 -29.63 -3.54 34.53
CA PRO A 40 -28.65 -2.80 35.35
C PRO A 40 -27.67 -3.68 36.11
N ASP A 41 -27.98 -4.96 36.33
CA ASP A 41 -27.16 -5.92 37.09
C ASP A 41 -26.56 -7.01 36.19
N ARG A 42 -26.38 -6.69 34.90
CA ARG A 42 -25.84 -7.64 33.93
C ARG A 42 -24.36 -7.37 33.67
N THR A 43 -23.58 -8.44 33.72
CA THR A 43 -22.24 -8.47 33.14
C THR A 43 -22.30 -9.29 31.85
N ILE A 44 -21.69 -8.79 30.79
CA ILE A 44 -21.48 -9.56 29.56
C ILE A 44 -20.01 -9.93 29.48
N THR A 45 -19.75 -11.23 29.41
CA THR A 45 -18.42 -11.81 29.27
C THR A 45 -18.34 -12.55 27.94
N PHE A 46 -17.25 -12.37 27.20
CA PHE A 46 -16.95 -13.10 25.98
C PHE A 46 -15.45 -13.35 25.86
N HIS A 47 -15.09 -14.41 25.14
CA HIS A 47 -13.70 -14.69 24.78
C HIS A 47 -13.37 -14.01 23.45
N ASP A 48 -12.26 -13.27 23.42
CA ASP A 48 -11.66 -12.74 22.21
C ASP A 48 -10.37 -13.49 21.88
N GLU A 49 -10.22 -13.97 20.66
CA GLU A 49 -9.06 -14.77 20.24
C GLU A 49 -7.74 -14.00 20.33
N VAL A 50 -7.78 -12.66 20.24
CA VAL A 50 -6.60 -11.82 20.32
C VAL A 50 -6.40 -11.30 21.74
N LEU A 51 -7.46 -10.79 22.38
CA LEU A 51 -7.38 -10.07 23.66
C LEU A 51 -7.58 -10.96 24.89
N GLY A 52 -8.17 -12.15 24.73
CA GLY A 52 -8.57 -13.07 25.80
C GLY A 52 -9.96 -12.75 26.36
N ASP A 53 -10.22 -13.15 27.61
CA ASP A 53 -11.53 -12.95 28.24
C ASP A 53 -11.79 -11.48 28.56
N ILE A 54 -12.90 -10.95 28.05
CA ILE A 54 -13.34 -9.58 28.27
C ILE A 54 -14.69 -9.61 29.00
N SER A 55 -14.77 -8.86 30.10
CA SER A 55 -16.00 -8.70 30.89
C SER A 55 -16.39 -7.24 31.00
N THR A 56 -17.64 -6.92 30.64
CA THR A 56 -18.20 -5.56 30.69
C THR A 56 -19.39 -5.52 31.65
N ASP A 57 -19.30 -4.65 32.66
CA ASP A 57 -20.44 -4.26 33.51
C ASP A 57 -21.42 -3.39 32.71
N MET A 58 -22.57 -3.96 32.37
CA MET A 58 -23.60 -3.29 31.59
C MET A 58 -24.37 -2.26 32.41
N GLY A 59 -24.28 -2.26 33.75
CA GLY A 59 -24.94 -1.28 34.62
C GLY A 59 -24.47 0.16 34.43
N ARG A 60 -23.36 0.36 33.70
CA ARG A 60 -22.86 1.69 33.28
C ARG A 60 -23.25 2.06 31.85
N THR A 61 -23.84 1.13 31.09
CA THR A 61 -24.24 1.33 29.70
C THR A 61 -25.69 1.83 29.66
N PRO A 62 -25.96 3.01 29.08
CA PRO A 62 -27.33 3.52 28.96
C PRO A 62 -28.14 2.73 27.93
N ASP A 63 -29.47 2.76 28.06
CA ASP A 63 -30.40 2.27 27.02
C ASP A 63 -30.09 2.96 25.68
N PHE A 64 -29.65 2.18 24.70
CA PHE A 64 -29.10 2.70 23.44
C PHE A 64 -30.05 2.50 22.27
N VAL A 65 -30.02 3.42 21.31
CA VAL A 65 -30.90 3.41 20.13
C VAL A 65 -30.48 2.32 19.14
N ILE A 66 -31.45 1.52 18.72
CA ILE A 66 -31.30 0.50 17.66
C ILE A 66 -32.07 0.86 16.38
N MET A 67 -33.11 1.69 16.48
CA MET A 67 -33.81 2.25 15.32
C MET A 67 -34.11 3.73 15.53
N ARG A 68 -33.77 4.54 14.53
CA ARG A 68 -34.04 5.99 14.50
C ARG A 68 -35.51 6.26 14.22
N SER A 69 -35.94 7.50 14.41
CA SER A 69 -37.34 7.92 14.23
C SER A 69 -37.81 7.95 12.78
N ASP A 70 -36.88 7.91 11.83
CA ASP A 70 -37.16 7.73 10.40
C ASP A 70 -37.26 6.26 9.99
N GLY A 71 -37.16 5.32 10.94
CA GLY A 71 -37.17 3.88 10.70
C GLY A 71 -35.80 3.29 10.32
N THR A 72 -34.75 4.11 10.17
CA THR A 72 -33.42 3.63 9.79
C THR A 72 -32.76 2.87 10.95
N PRO A 73 -32.30 1.62 10.76
CA PRO A 73 -31.58 0.88 11.80
C PRO A 73 -30.24 1.56 12.12
N THR A 74 -29.79 1.47 13.37
CA THR A 74 -28.43 1.89 13.73
C THR A 74 -27.44 0.78 13.37
N TYR A 75 -26.14 1.12 13.32
CA TYR A 75 -25.06 0.14 13.13
C TYR A 75 -25.22 -1.07 14.05
N MET A 76 -25.57 -0.83 15.32
CA MET A 76 -25.76 -1.87 16.33
C MET A 76 -26.80 -2.91 15.94
N LEU A 77 -27.93 -2.49 15.39
CA LEU A 77 -28.99 -3.40 14.97
C LEU A 77 -28.63 -4.09 13.65
N ALA A 78 -28.25 -3.30 12.65
CA ALA A 78 -27.99 -3.78 11.29
C ALA A 78 -26.90 -4.87 11.30
N VAL A 79 -25.72 -4.56 11.83
CA VAL A 79 -24.60 -5.52 11.83
C VAL A 79 -24.92 -6.77 12.63
N THR A 80 -25.62 -6.63 13.76
CA THR A 80 -25.93 -7.78 14.62
C THR A 80 -26.90 -8.75 13.93
N VAL A 81 -27.92 -8.21 13.27
CA VAL A 81 -28.91 -9.00 12.54
C VAL A 81 -28.30 -9.59 11.29
N ASP A 82 -27.56 -8.80 10.50
CA ASP A 82 -26.91 -9.28 9.28
C ASP A 82 -25.89 -10.39 9.59
N ASP A 83 -25.02 -10.21 10.59
CA ASP A 83 -24.05 -11.24 11.01
C ASP A 83 -24.76 -12.53 11.46
N ALA A 84 -25.91 -12.42 12.13
CA ALA A 84 -26.69 -13.58 12.56
C ALA A 84 -27.37 -14.30 11.39
N LEU A 85 -28.00 -13.55 10.47
CA LEU A 85 -28.74 -14.10 9.33
C LEU A 85 -27.81 -14.61 8.23
N MET A 86 -26.62 -14.04 8.09
CA MET A 86 -25.56 -14.50 7.18
C MET A 86 -24.67 -15.57 7.80
N GLU A 87 -24.99 -16.04 9.02
CA GLU A 87 -24.28 -17.11 9.72
C GLU A 87 -22.77 -16.86 9.87
N ILE A 88 -22.39 -15.60 10.13
CA ILE A 88 -21.00 -15.22 10.35
C ILE A 88 -20.48 -15.95 11.60
N THR A 89 -19.44 -16.77 11.42
CA THR A 89 -18.84 -17.58 12.48
C THR A 89 -17.69 -16.88 13.19
N HIS A 90 -17.00 -15.96 12.51
CA HIS A 90 -15.84 -15.22 13.03
C HIS A 90 -15.98 -13.74 12.67
N ILE A 91 -15.98 -12.86 13.67
CA ILE A 91 -15.98 -11.41 13.51
C ILE A 91 -14.58 -10.88 13.84
N ILE A 92 -13.84 -10.54 12.78
CA ILE A 92 -12.50 -9.96 12.87
C ILE A 92 -12.58 -8.47 12.54
N ARG A 93 -12.22 -7.60 13.48
CA ARG A 93 -12.36 -6.14 13.32
C ARG A 93 -11.38 -5.36 14.20
N GLY A 94 -11.26 -4.05 13.98
CA GLY A 94 -10.41 -3.19 14.82
C GLY A 94 -10.85 -3.13 16.28
N ASN A 95 -9.89 -3.00 17.19
CA ASN A 95 -10.12 -2.88 18.64
C ASN A 95 -10.89 -1.61 19.04
N ASP A 96 -10.96 -0.60 18.17
CA ASP A 96 -11.85 0.55 18.35
C ASP A 96 -13.34 0.17 18.45
N LEU A 97 -13.72 -0.99 17.92
CA LEU A 97 -15.08 -1.53 17.99
C LEU A 97 -15.32 -2.48 19.17
N MET A 98 -14.34 -2.72 20.05
CA MET A 98 -14.47 -3.65 21.18
C MET A 98 -15.62 -3.28 22.13
N ALA A 99 -15.81 -1.99 22.41
CA ALA A 99 -16.91 -1.51 23.24
C ALA A 99 -18.31 -1.72 22.62
N SER A 100 -18.40 -2.09 21.34
CA SER A 100 -19.65 -2.45 20.66
C SER A 100 -20.03 -3.91 20.88
N THR A 101 -19.05 -4.80 21.09
CA THR A 101 -19.26 -6.25 21.26
C THR A 101 -20.29 -6.61 22.35
N PRO A 102 -20.17 -6.15 23.61
CA PRO A 102 -21.14 -6.52 24.64
C PRO A 102 -22.56 -6.01 24.32
N ARG A 103 -22.67 -4.85 23.65
CA ARG A 103 -23.97 -4.32 23.21
C ARG A 103 -24.57 -5.15 22.07
N GLN A 104 -23.75 -5.66 21.14
CA GLN A 104 -24.21 -6.57 20.07
C GLN A 104 -24.65 -7.91 20.64
N LEU A 105 -23.90 -8.48 21.59
CA LEU A 105 -24.27 -9.72 22.28
C LEU A 105 -25.62 -9.60 23.01
N LEU A 106 -25.89 -8.45 23.65
CA LEU A 106 -27.19 -8.18 24.27
C LEU A 106 -28.34 -8.19 23.24
N ILE A 107 -28.13 -7.60 22.06
CA ILE A 107 -29.11 -7.62 20.97
C ILE A 107 -29.32 -9.05 20.46
N ARG A 108 -28.24 -9.82 20.27
CA ARG A 108 -28.31 -11.23 19.84
C ARG A 108 -29.14 -12.06 20.79
N GLU A 109 -28.87 -11.96 22.09
CA GLU A 109 -29.62 -12.63 23.15
C GLU A 109 -31.11 -12.25 23.08
N ALA A 110 -31.42 -10.95 22.96
CA ALA A 110 -32.80 -10.47 22.88
C ALA A 110 -33.56 -10.95 21.64
N LEU A 111 -32.86 -11.17 20.52
CA LEU A 111 -33.42 -11.72 19.28
C LEU A 111 -33.44 -13.25 19.24
N GLY A 112 -32.94 -13.92 20.27
CA GLY A 112 -32.93 -15.38 20.38
C GLY A 112 -31.80 -16.08 19.62
N PHE A 113 -30.78 -15.36 19.17
CA PHE A 113 -29.58 -15.94 18.56
C PHE A 113 -28.69 -16.53 19.66
N LYS A 114 -28.62 -17.87 19.72
CA LYS A 114 -27.99 -18.60 20.84
C LYS A 114 -26.47 -18.68 20.76
N GLU A 115 -25.94 -18.87 19.56
CA GLU A 115 -24.50 -19.03 19.35
C GLU A 115 -23.86 -17.67 19.03
N PRO A 116 -22.95 -17.16 19.88
CA PRO A 116 -22.11 -16.02 19.54
C PRO A 116 -21.02 -16.45 18.54
N PRO A 117 -20.64 -15.58 17.60
CA PRO A 117 -19.47 -15.83 16.77
C PRO A 117 -18.19 -15.73 17.61
N VAL A 118 -17.11 -16.27 17.06
CA VAL A 118 -15.75 -16.00 17.54
C VAL A 118 -15.43 -14.52 17.29
N PHE A 119 -14.90 -13.82 18.29
CA PHE A 119 -14.45 -12.44 18.15
C PHE A 119 -12.93 -12.36 18.13
N ALA A 120 -12.40 -11.50 17.26
CA ALA A 120 -10.98 -11.15 17.24
C ALA A 120 -10.84 -9.64 16.99
N HIS A 121 -10.37 -8.91 18.02
CA HIS A 121 -10.17 -7.48 17.93
C HIS A 121 -8.70 -7.16 17.60
N LEU A 122 -8.45 -6.81 16.33
CA LEU A 122 -7.12 -6.48 15.80
C LEU A 122 -6.60 -5.17 16.41
N PRO A 123 -5.28 -5.07 16.69
CA PRO A 123 -4.68 -3.83 17.16
C PRO A 123 -4.82 -2.71 16.12
N MET A 124 -4.85 -1.46 16.60
CA MET A 124 -4.91 -0.31 15.70
C MET A 124 -3.57 -0.10 14.99
N ILE A 125 -3.63 0.26 13.72
CA ILE A 125 -2.48 0.80 13.01
C ILE A 125 -2.28 2.26 13.46
N VAL A 126 -1.06 2.58 13.84
CA VAL A 126 -0.68 3.90 14.37
C VAL A 126 0.45 4.52 13.55
N THR A 127 0.65 5.81 13.73
CA THR A 127 1.83 6.55 13.25
C THR A 127 3.03 6.23 14.14
N GLU A 128 4.24 6.65 13.74
CA GLU A 128 5.44 6.53 14.59
C GLU A 128 5.24 7.18 15.98
N ASP A 129 4.51 8.30 16.06
CA ASP A 129 4.15 8.97 17.31
C ASP A 129 3.04 8.25 18.13
N GLY A 130 2.59 7.08 17.71
CA GLY A 130 1.56 6.27 18.39
C GLY A 130 0.11 6.79 18.22
N LYS A 131 -0.14 7.77 17.36
CA LYS A 131 -1.50 8.26 17.07
C LYS A 131 -2.20 7.34 16.06
N PRO A 132 -3.53 7.15 16.11
CA PRO A 132 -4.25 6.38 15.11
C PRO A 132 -3.97 6.90 13.69
N LEU A 133 -3.65 5.98 12.78
CA LEU A 133 -3.44 6.33 11.37
C LEU A 133 -4.75 6.87 10.81
N SER A 134 -4.70 8.05 10.19
CA SER A 134 -5.88 8.71 9.62
C SER A 134 -5.53 9.40 8.32
N LYS A 135 -6.55 9.77 7.53
CA LYS A 135 -6.40 10.53 6.28
C LYS A 135 -5.65 11.87 6.43
N ARG A 136 -5.44 12.35 7.66
CA ARG A 136 -4.67 13.58 7.94
C ARG A 136 -3.16 13.36 7.88
N TRP A 137 -2.69 12.12 7.95
CA TRP A 137 -1.27 11.79 8.05
C TRP A 137 -0.60 11.56 6.69
N GLY A 138 -1.39 11.49 5.62
CA GLY A 138 -0.91 11.19 4.27
C GLY A 138 -1.90 10.31 3.55
N ASP A 139 -1.43 9.68 2.48
CA ASP A 139 -2.27 8.80 1.68
C ASP A 139 -2.39 7.42 2.31
N VAL A 140 -3.54 7.18 2.95
CA VAL A 140 -3.90 5.90 3.57
C VAL A 140 -4.72 5.02 2.62
N SER A 141 -4.90 5.45 1.36
CA SER A 141 -5.71 4.73 0.40
C SER A 141 -4.88 3.68 -0.33
N VAL A 142 -5.42 2.47 -0.47
CA VAL A 142 -4.82 1.40 -1.30
C VAL A 142 -4.57 1.89 -2.72
N ARG A 143 -5.46 2.74 -3.25
CA ARG A 143 -5.34 3.35 -4.56
C ARG A 143 -4.02 4.12 -4.72
N SER A 144 -3.65 4.92 -3.73
CA SER A 144 -2.42 5.70 -3.82
C SER A 144 -1.17 4.85 -3.75
N TYR A 145 -1.15 3.80 -2.94
CA TYR A 145 -0.02 2.86 -2.97
C TYR A 145 0.14 2.23 -4.37
N ARG A 146 -0.98 1.86 -5.03
CA ARG A 146 -0.92 1.43 -6.44
C ARG A 146 -0.35 2.52 -7.36
N GLU A 147 -0.88 3.74 -7.30
CA GLU A 147 -0.42 4.87 -8.12
C GLU A 147 1.06 5.24 -7.85
N ASN A 148 1.57 4.94 -6.65
CA ASN A 148 2.96 5.12 -6.28
C ASN A 148 3.87 3.93 -6.67
N GLY A 149 3.34 2.90 -7.34
CA GLY A 149 4.12 1.78 -7.86
C GLY A 149 4.44 0.70 -6.82
N PHE A 150 3.62 0.56 -5.79
CA PHE A 150 3.68 -0.59 -4.88
C PHE A 150 2.95 -1.80 -5.49
N LEU A 151 3.60 -2.97 -5.43
CA LEU A 151 3.04 -4.24 -5.86
C LEU A 151 1.96 -4.71 -4.88
N PRO A 152 0.88 -5.33 -5.37
CA PRO A 152 -0.24 -5.74 -4.53
C PRO A 152 0.19 -6.76 -3.46
N ASP A 153 1.05 -7.72 -3.81
CA ASP A 153 1.48 -8.74 -2.86
C ASP A 153 2.48 -8.22 -1.84
N ALA A 154 3.31 -7.24 -2.20
CA ALA A 154 4.16 -6.55 -1.24
C ALA A 154 3.32 -5.79 -0.21
N LEU A 155 2.26 -5.10 -0.65
CA LEU A 155 1.36 -4.40 0.25
C LEU A 155 0.62 -5.39 1.16
N VAL A 156 0.15 -6.54 0.65
CA VAL A 156 -0.49 -7.58 1.48
C VAL A 156 0.47 -8.16 2.51
N ASN A 157 1.69 -8.52 2.12
CA ASN A 157 2.71 -9.00 3.04
C ASN A 157 2.98 -7.96 4.14
N TYR A 158 3.17 -6.70 3.76
CA TYR A 158 3.45 -5.63 4.72
C TYR A 158 2.27 -5.40 5.67
N LEU A 159 1.03 -5.36 5.18
CA LEU A 159 -0.15 -5.20 6.02
C LEU A 159 -0.32 -6.38 6.99
N ALA A 160 0.00 -7.61 6.57
CA ALA A 160 0.01 -8.77 7.48
C ALA A 160 1.04 -8.58 8.61
N LEU A 161 2.22 -8.03 8.33
CA LEU A 161 3.22 -7.71 9.36
C LEU A 161 2.76 -6.66 10.38
N LEU A 162 1.67 -5.92 10.10
CA LEU A 162 1.07 -4.97 11.03
C LEU A 162 0.16 -5.69 12.04
N GLY A 163 0.76 -6.52 12.87
CA GLY A 163 0.08 -7.21 13.95
C GLY A 163 0.07 -8.73 13.84
N TRP A 164 0.58 -9.33 12.76
CA TRP A 164 0.79 -10.76 12.65
C TRP A 164 2.23 -11.07 12.21
N SER A 165 2.78 -12.18 12.68
CA SER A 165 4.07 -12.69 12.21
C SER A 165 4.01 -14.20 11.99
N LEU A 166 4.73 -14.66 10.96
CA LEU A 166 4.91 -16.10 10.74
C LEU A 166 5.79 -16.70 11.83
N ASP A 167 6.89 -16.01 12.15
CA ASP A 167 7.85 -16.29 13.20
C ASP A 167 8.62 -15.00 13.55
N ASP A 168 9.64 -15.07 14.40
CA ASP A 168 10.40 -13.90 14.87
C ASP A 168 11.33 -13.26 13.83
N LYS A 169 11.49 -13.84 12.64
CA LYS A 169 12.53 -13.47 11.66
C LYS A 169 11.98 -13.28 10.24
N THR A 170 10.92 -13.97 9.88
CA THR A 170 10.36 -13.98 8.53
C THR A 170 9.54 -12.72 8.28
N ASN A 171 10.04 -11.86 7.39
CA ASN A 171 9.38 -10.63 6.97
C ASN A 171 8.93 -10.65 5.50
N ILE A 172 9.31 -11.68 4.75
CA ILE A 172 8.87 -11.88 3.37
C ILE A 172 8.14 -13.21 3.27
N PHE A 173 6.95 -13.21 2.70
CA PHE A 173 6.16 -14.42 2.46
C PHE A 173 5.13 -14.18 1.35
N SER A 174 4.94 -15.15 0.48
CA SER A 174 3.88 -15.14 -0.52
C SER A 174 2.48 -15.11 0.11
N ARG A 175 1.47 -14.77 -0.70
CA ARG A 175 0.07 -14.83 -0.26
C ARG A 175 -0.35 -16.25 0.13
N ASP A 176 0.13 -17.26 -0.58
CA ASP A 176 -0.18 -18.66 -0.28
C ASP A 176 0.45 -19.11 1.04
N GLU A 177 1.68 -18.68 1.33
CA GLU A 177 2.32 -18.91 2.63
C GLU A 177 1.57 -18.20 3.76
N LEU A 178 1.12 -16.95 3.55
CA LEU A 178 0.27 -16.25 4.52
C LEU A 178 -1.01 -17.04 4.79
N VAL A 179 -1.76 -17.41 3.75
CA VAL A 179 -3.04 -18.14 3.88
C VAL A 179 -2.83 -19.49 4.57
N SER A 180 -1.77 -20.23 4.20
CA SER A 180 -1.51 -21.57 4.75
C SER A 180 -1.08 -21.56 6.21
N ASN A 181 -0.54 -20.44 6.71
CA ASN A 181 0.00 -20.34 8.06
C ASN A 181 -0.76 -19.37 8.98
N PHE A 182 -1.75 -18.65 8.45
CA PHE A 182 -2.48 -17.66 9.22
C PHE A 182 -3.22 -18.31 10.39
N SER A 183 -3.12 -17.68 11.55
CA SER A 183 -3.85 -18.06 12.77
C SER A 183 -4.04 -16.82 13.63
N LEU A 184 -5.19 -16.76 14.31
CA LEU A 184 -5.51 -15.66 15.22
C LEU A 184 -4.58 -15.64 16.46
N GLU A 185 -4.08 -16.80 16.88
CA GLU A 185 -3.13 -16.94 17.99
C GLU A 185 -1.82 -16.15 17.78
N ARG A 186 -1.43 -15.95 16.51
CA ARG A 186 -0.22 -15.20 16.14
C ARG A 186 -0.47 -13.70 15.94
N VAL A 187 -1.70 -13.24 16.17
CA VAL A 187 -2.02 -11.82 16.13
C VAL A 187 -1.62 -11.16 17.46
N GLY A 188 -0.74 -10.18 17.39
CA GLY A 188 -0.29 -9.39 18.53
C GLY A 188 -1.36 -8.44 19.06
N LYS A 189 -1.29 -8.14 20.36
CA LYS A 189 -2.23 -7.23 21.06
C LYS A 189 -1.88 -5.75 20.92
N ASN A 190 -0.62 -5.44 20.57
CA ASN A 190 -0.08 -4.08 20.61
C ASN A 190 -0.34 -3.34 19.29
N PRO A 191 -0.60 -2.02 19.33
CA PRO A 191 -0.66 -1.20 18.12
C PRO A 191 0.58 -1.36 17.24
N ALA A 192 0.38 -1.41 15.93
CA ALA A 192 1.46 -1.54 14.96
C ALA A 192 1.72 -0.20 14.28
N ALA A 193 2.94 0.32 14.40
CA ALA A 193 3.34 1.55 13.72
C ALA A 193 3.50 1.29 12.21
N PHE A 194 2.93 2.17 11.40
CA PHE A 194 3.10 2.13 9.95
C PHE A 194 4.45 2.75 9.58
N ASP A 195 5.37 1.90 9.12
CA ASP A 195 6.72 2.22 8.66
C ASP A 195 6.79 2.15 7.11
N VAL A 196 6.90 3.32 6.47
CA VAL A 196 6.97 3.43 5.00
C VAL A 196 8.29 2.85 4.47
N ASP A 197 9.40 2.99 5.20
CA ASP A 197 10.70 2.48 4.78
C ASP A 197 10.70 0.94 4.76
N LYS A 198 10.04 0.32 5.75
CA LYS A 198 9.84 -1.13 5.76
C LYS A 198 8.95 -1.57 4.60
N LEU A 199 7.86 -0.85 4.30
CA LEU A 199 7.02 -1.16 3.14
C LEU A 199 7.80 -1.05 1.82
N GLU A 200 8.63 -0.01 1.65
CA GLU A 200 9.51 0.11 0.47
C GLU A 200 10.52 -1.02 0.37
N TRP A 201 11.09 -1.45 1.51
CA TRP A 201 12.02 -2.57 1.55
C TRP A 201 11.33 -3.87 1.11
N VAL A 202 10.14 -4.16 1.63
CA VAL A 202 9.32 -5.30 1.19
C VAL A 202 9.02 -5.17 -0.30
N ASN A 203 8.53 -4.02 -0.76
CA ASN A 203 8.19 -3.82 -2.16
C ASN A 203 9.35 -4.02 -3.12
N GLY A 204 10.52 -3.47 -2.79
CA GLY A 204 11.73 -3.69 -3.56
C GLY A 204 12.14 -5.17 -3.59
N HIS A 205 11.93 -5.91 -2.50
CA HIS A 205 12.18 -7.36 -2.51
C HIS A 205 11.29 -8.05 -3.54
N TYR A 206 9.97 -7.79 -3.52
CA TYR A 206 9.04 -8.37 -4.50
C TYR A 206 9.40 -7.99 -5.94
N ILE A 207 9.75 -6.73 -6.21
CA ILE A 207 10.18 -6.31 -7.56
C ILE A 207 11.40 -7.13 -8.00
N ARG A 208 12.41 -7.28 -7.14
CA ARG A 208 13.66 -8.00 -7.48
C ARG A 208 13.49 -9.51 -7.64
N THR A 209 12.53 -10.11 -6.94
CA THR A 209 12.30 -11.56 -6.99
C THR A 209 11.21 -11.95 -7.99
N SER A 210 10.52 -10.98 -8.60
CA SER A 210 9.56 -11.24 -9.66
C SER A 210 10.28 -11.61 -10.95
N ALA A 211 9.64 -12.43 -11.80
CA ALA A 211 10.09 -12.57 -13.16
C ALA A 211 9.92 -11.23 -13.88
N PRO A 212 10.92 -10.73 -14.65
CA PRO A 212 10.81 -9.47 -15.36
C PRO A 212 9.55 -9.38 -16.23
N GLU A 213 9.16 -10.49 -16.85
CA GLU A 213 8.01 -10.59 -17.74
C GLU A 213 6.69 -10.28 -17.02
N ASP A 214 6.57 -10.65 -15.74
CA ASP A 214 5.38 -10.41 -14.92
C ASP A 214 5.22 -8.92 -14.56
N LEU A 215 6.29 -8.12 -14.70
CA LEU A 215 6.29 -6.70 -14.36
C LEU A 215 6.10 -5.79 -15.58
N ILE A 216 6.23 -6.30 -16.81
CA ILE A 216 6.22 -5.49 -18.04
C ILE A 216 4.91 -4.70 -18.16
N ASP A 217 3.76 -5.33 -17.94
CA ASP A 217 2.46 -4.67 -18.05
C ASP A 217 2.30 -3.55 -17.03
N ALA A 218 2.73 -3.79 -15.78
CA ALA A 218 2.66 -2.78 -14.72
C ALA A 218 3.67 -1.63 -14.95
N MET A 219 4.86 -1.95 -15.45
CA MET A 219 5.85 -0.95 -15.88
C MET A 219 5.31 -0.08 -17.02
N ALA A 220 4.67 -0.71 -18.02
CA ALA A 220 4.05 -0.01 -19.15
C ALA A 220 2.91 0.92 -18.69
N GLU A 221 2.02 0.45 -17.81
CA GLU A 221 0.95 1.26 -17.21
C GLU A 221 1.52 2.51 -16.52
N VAL A 222 2.54 2.32 -15.67
CA VAL A 222 3.21 3.43 -14.98
C VAL A 222 3.89 4.39 -15.97
N CYS A 223 4.53 3.89 -17.02
CA CYS A 223 5.11 4.70 -18.08
C CYS A 223 4.05 5.55 -18.81
N VAL A 224 2.89 4.98 -19.14
CA VAL A 224 1.76 5.70 -19.76
C VAL A 224 1.27 6.82 -18.84
N GLU A 225 1.07 6.53 -17.56
CA GLU A 225 0.64 7.53 -16.56
C GLU A 225 1.65 8.68 -16.41
N HIS A 226 2.94 8.42 -16.68
CA HIS A 226 4.01 9.41 -16.65
C HIS A 226 4.35 9.99 -18.04
N GLY A 227 3.46 9.86 -19.00
CA GLY A 227 3.58 10.52 -20.31
C GLY A 227 4.50 9.82 -21.30
N ILE A 228 4.64 8.50 -21.21
CA ILE A 228 5.33 7.66 -22.21
C ILE A 228 4.29 6.67 -22.79
N PRO A 229 3.35 7.13 -23.64
CA PRO A 229 2.23 6.30 -24.12
C PRO A 229 2.71 5.08 -24.92
N ASP A 230 3.80 5.24 -25.68
CA ASP A 230 4.35 4.21 -26.54
C ASP A 230 4.93 3.01 -25.75
N ALA A 231 5.14 3.14 -24.44
CA ALA A 231 5.55 2.02 -23.59
C ALA A 231 4.52 0.88 -23.55
N SER A 232 3.26 1.17 -23.88
CA SER A 232 2.18 0.18 -23.90
C SER A 232 2.01 -0.56 -25.23
N THR A 233 2.71 -0.15 -26.30
CA THR A 233 2.67 -0.85 -27.59
C THR A 233 3.43 -2.18 -27.52
N PRO A 234 3.22 -3.12 -28.47
CA PRO A 234 4.00 -4.36 -28.52
C PRO A 234 5.52 -4.11 -28.54
N GLU A 235 5.97 -3.14 -29.34
CA GLU A 235 7.37 -2.75 -29.45
C GLU A 235 7.87 -2.13 -28.14
N GLY A 236 7.05 -1.27 -27.50
CA GLY A 236 7.40 -0.65 -26.24
C GLY A 236 7.54 -1.67 -25.10
N LYS A 237 6.65 -2.66 -25.06
CA LYS A 237 6.75 -3.77 -24.10
C LYS A 237 7.96 -4.67 -24.36
N GLN A 238 8.37 -4.84 -25.63
CA GLN A 238 9.62 -5.53 -25.94
C GLN A 238 10.82 -4.76 -25.39
N ILE A 239 10.90 -3.44 -25.62
CA ILE A 239 11.95 -2.58 -25.06
C ILE A 239 11.98 -2.67 -23.53
N LEU A 240 10.80 -2.61 -22.88
CA LEU A 240 10.68 -2.78 -21.43
C LEU A 240 11.18 -4.15 -20.97
N GLY A 241 10.84 -5.22 -21.69
CA GLY A 241 11.31 -6.57 -21.39
C GLY A 241 12.84 -6.72 -21.48
N GLU A 242 13.47 -6.08 -22.47
CA GLU A 242 14.93 -6.09 -22.64
C GLU A 242 15.64 -5.31 -21.53
N ILE A 243 15.09 -4.16 -21.11
CA ILE A 243 15.72 -3.31 -20.08
C ILE A 243 15.39 -3.74 -18.64
N ALA A 244 14.23 -4.39 -18.41
CA ALA A 244 13.72 -4.71 -17.07
C ALA A 244 14.73 -5.46 -16.19
N PRO A 245 15.47 -6.50 -16.66
CA PRO A 245 16.48 -7.19 -15.85
C PRO A 245 17.53 -6.25 -15.25
N HIS A 246 17.84 -5.15 -15.95
CA HIS A 246 18.83 -4.16 -15.52
C HIS A 246 18.27 -3.09 -14.59
N LEU A 247 16.93 -2.95 -14.52
CA LEU A 247 16.23 -1.98 -13.68
C LEU A 247 15.90 -2.57 -12.31
N ILE A 248 15.28 -3.77 -12.32
CA ILE A 248 14.59 -4.32 -11.14
C ILE A 248 15.52 -4.51 -9.94
N GLU A 249 16.81 -4.79 -10.18
CA GLU A 249 17.82 -5.01 -9.13
C GLU A 249 17.95 -3.85 -8.13
N ARG A 250 17.54 -2.63 -8.52
CA ARG A 250 17.74 -1.42 -7.71
C ARG A 250 16.46 -0.68 -7.40
N MET A 251 15.35 -1.09 -7.98
CA MET A 251 14.07 -0.44 -7.80
C MET A 251 13.45 -0.77 -6.45
N LYS A 252 12.82 0.24 -5.84
CA LYS A 252 11.92 0.05 -4.71
C LYS A 252 10.47 0.22 -5.10
N ARG A 253 10.19 0.99 -6.15
CA ARG A 253 8.83 1.26 -6.66
C ARG A 253 8.81 1.21 -8.19
N LEU A 254 7.70 0.77 -8.78
CA LEU A 254 7.55 0.77 -10.24
C LEU A 254 7.57 2.18 -10.86
N THR A 255 7.21 3.21 -10.09
CA THR A 255 7.29 4.63 -10.47
C THR A 255 8.71 5.14 -10.69
N GLU A 256 9.73 4.34 -10.35
CA GLU A 256 11.13 4.62 -10.73
C GLU A 256 11.42 4.28 -12.20
N THR A 257 10.55 3.51 -12.88
CA THR A 257 10.75 3.08 -14.28
C THR A 257 10.78 4.26 -15.26
N PRO A 258 9.77 5.16 -15.31
CA PRO A 258 9.68 6.18 -16.35
C PRO A 258 10.94 7.06 -16.50
N PRO A 259 11.53 7.64 -15.44
CA PRO A 259 12.73 8.45 -15.60
C PRO A 259 13.96 7.65 -16.06
N MET A 260 13.99 6.33 -15.83
CA MET A 260 15.10 5.46 -16.25
C MET A 260 14.99 5.01 -17.70
N VAL A 261 13.78 4.93 -18.28
CA VAL A 261 13.57 4.37 -19.63
C VAL A 261 13.14 5.39 -20.67
N ARG A 262 12.74 6.60 -20.26
CA ARG A 262 12.24 7.66 -21.16
C ARG A 262 13.09 7.84 -22.42
N PHE A 263 14.41 7.83 -22.27
CA PHE A 263 15.35 8.00 -23.38
C PHE A 263 15.24 6.93 -24.48
N LEU A 264 14.69 5.75 -24.19
CA LEU A 264 14.45 4.68 -25.15
C LEU A 264 13.23 4.97 -26.04
N PHE A 265 12.28 5.75 -25.55
CA PHE A 265 11.01 6.01 -26.25
C PHE A 265 11.00 7.32 -27.02
N GLU A 266 11.67 8.34 -26.50
CA GLU A 266 11.63 9.68 -27.07
C GLU A 266 13.01 10.32 -27.14
N ASP A 267 13.11 11.42 -27.87
CA ASP A 267 14.31 12.26 -27.86
C ASP A 267 14.44 13.04 -26.55
N VAL A 268 15.67 13.09 -26.06
CA VAL A 268 16.00 13.68 -24.77
C VAL A 268 16.73 14.99 -24.95
N THR A 269 16.35 15.96 -24.12
CA THR A 269 17.10 17.18 -23.89
C THR A 269 17.92 17.00 -22.61
N PRO A 270 19.25 17.24 -22.63
CA PRO A 270 20.07 17.15 -21.43
C PRO A 270 19.54 18.04 -20.28
N ASP A 271 19.44 17.48 -19.08
CA ASP A 271 19.22 18.26 -17.86
C ASP A 271 20.44 19.17 -17.56
N GLU A 272 20.31 20.07 -16.59
CA GLU A 272 21.38 21.02 -16.24
C GLU A 272 22.73 20.32 -15.93
N LYS A 273 22.70 19.17 -15.24
CA LYS A 273 23.92 18.44 -14.89
C LYS A 273 24.50 17.68 -16.07
N ALA A 274 23.64 17.12 -16.93
CA ALA A 274 24.04 16.48 -18.17
C ALA A 274 24.65 17.50 -19.14
N ALA A 275 24.00 18.64 -19.33
CA ALA A 275 24.51 19.74 -20.16
C ALA A 275 25.89 20.24 -19.67
N ALA A 276 26.05 20.47 -18.36
CA ALA A 276 27.34 20.84 -17.77
C ALA A 276 28.41 19.75 -17.94
N THR A 277 28.02 18.47 -17.97
CA THR A 277 28.94 17.35 -18.22
C THR A 277 29.38 17.28 -19.68
N LEU A 278 28.55 17.75 -20.61
CA LEU A 278 28.85 17.77 -22.04
C LEU A 278 29.73 18.96 -22.45
N GLU A 279 29.79 20.02 -21.65
CA GLU A 279 30.58 21.21 -21.96
C GLU A 279 32.06 20.86 -22.17
N GLY A 280 32.59 21.24 -23.35
CA GLY A 280 33.97 20.96 -23.74
C GLY A 280 34.28 19.50 -24.09
N GLN A 281 33.28 18.62 -24.20
CA GLN A 281 33.48 17.20 -24.54
C GLN A 281 33.39 16.90 -26.05
N GLY A 282 33.25 17.91 -26.91
CA GLY A 282 33.02 17.74 -28.35
C GLY A 282 34.02 16.82 -29.06
N ASP A 283 35.33 17.07 -28.88
CA ASP A 283 36.39 16.23 -29.46
C ASP A 283 36.31 14.77 -29.00
N TYR A 284 36.04 14.56 -27.71
CA TYR A 284 35.92 13.23 -27.14
C TYR A 284 34.67 12.50 -27.63
N LEU A 285 33.52 13.18 -27.71
CA LEU A 285 32.28 12.61 -28.23
C LEU A 285 32.37 12.29 -29.73
N ALA A 286 33.08 13.09 -30.52
CA ALA A 286 33.37 12.76 -31.91
C ALA A 286 34.23 11.48 -32.04
N ALA A 287 35.23 11.32 -31.17
CA ALA A 287 36.04 10.10 -31.11
C ALA A 287 35.21 8.87 -30.66
N VAL A 288 34.30 9.06 -29.70
CA VAL A 288 33.34 8.03 -29.27
C VAL A 288 32.44 7.62 -30.45
N ALA A 289 31.87 8.57 -31.20
CA ALA A 289 31.03 8.26 -32.36
C ALA A 289 31.80 7.40 -33.39
N THR A 290 33.03 7.82 -33.74
CA THR A 290 33.90 7.07 -34.66
C THR A 290 34.18 5.66 -34.16
N THR A 291 34.44 5.51 -32.86
CA THR A 291 34.70 4.21 -32.23
C THR A 291 33.48 3.30 -32.30
N LEU A 292 32.29 3.84 -31.99
CA LEU A 292 31.03 3.09 -32.01
C LEU A 292 30.58 2.72 -33.43
N GLU A 293 30.87 3.53 -34.44
CA GLU A 293 30.59 3.19 -35.85
C GLU A 293 31.24 1.87 -36.26
N ALA A 294 32.44 1.58 -35.75
CA ALA A 294 33.20 0.37 -36.06
C ALA A 294 32.77 -0.86 -35.25
N VAL A 295 31.91 -0.71 -34.24
CA VAL A 295 31.46 -1.84 -33.41
C VAL A 295 30.50 -2.72 -34.20
N GLU A 296 30.87 -4.00 -34.30
CA GLU A 296 30.07 -5.09 -34.86
C GLU A 296 30.48 -6.41 -34.18
N PRO A 297 29.56 -7.21 -33.62
CA PRO A 297 28.10 -6.98 -33.53
C PRO A 297 27.74 -5.90 -32.49
N TRP A 298 26.62 -5.20 -32.71
CA TRP A 298 26.10 -4.18 -31.78
C TRP A 298 25.50 -4.81 -30.52
N THR A 299 26.38 -5.15 -29.57
CA THR A 299 26.05 -5.78 -28.29
C THR A 299 26.71 -5.03 -27.15
N GLY A 300 26.12 -5.05 -25.95
CA GLY A 300 26.63 -4.36 -24.77
C GLY A 300 28.08 -4.72 -24.45
N ALA A 301 28.44 -6.00 -24.58
CA ALA A 301 29.82 -6.46 -24.36
C ALA A 301 30.82 -5.90 -25.40
N ALA A 302 30.44 -5.85 -26.68
CA ALA A 302 31.31 -5.30 -27.73
C ALA A 302 31.45 -3.77 -27.59
N ILE A 303 30.35 -3.09 -27.27
CA ILE A 303 30.31 -1.65 -26.98
C ILE A 303 31.21 -1.34 -25.76
N GLU A 304 31.08 -2.11 -24.68
CA GLU A 304 31.91 -1.94 -23.48
C GLU A 304 33.40 -2.08 -23.80
N ALA A 305 33.78 -3.13 -24.53
CA ALA A 305 35.18 -3.37 -24.90
C ALA A 305 35.77 -2.21 -25.72
N ALA A 306 35.03 -1.73 -26.72
CA ALA A 306 35.46 -0.63 -27.58
C ALA A 306 35.59 0.69 -26.79
N LEU A 307 34.60 1.03 -25.97
CA LEU A 307 34.62 2.27 -25.18
C LEU A 307 35.67 2.24 -24.07
N ARG A 308 35.97 1.07 -23.49
CA ARG A 308 37.07 0.90 -22.53
C ARG A 308 38.43 1.08 -23.19
N ALA A 309 38.64 0.51 -24.37
CA ALA A 309 39.89 0.70 -25.12
C ALA A 309 40.12 2.18 -25.46
N LEU A 310 39.08 2.90 -25.91
CA LEU A 310 39.15 4.34 -26.16
C LEU A 310 39.45 5.13 -24.87
N ALA A 311 38.83 4.76 -23.75
CA ALA A 311 39.09 5.40 -22.47
C ALA A 311 40.56 5.23 -22.02
N GLU A 312 41.14 4.05 -22.25
CA GLU A 312 42.55 3.76 -21.98
C GLU A 312 43.48 4.56 -22.89
N GLU A 313 43.21 4.59 -24.20
CA GLU A 313 43.98 5.38 -25.18
C GLU A 313 43.99 6.87 -24.83
N ARG A 314 42.86 7.41 -24.36
CA ARG A 314 42.71 8.82 -23.94
C ARG A 314 43.12 9.06 -22.49
N GLU A 315 43.65 8.06 -21.79
CA GLU A 315 44.07 8.12 -20.38
C GLU A 315 42.97 8.63 -19.43
N LEU A 316 41.71 8.31 -19.74
CA LEU A 316 40.55 8.75 -18.98
C LEU A 316 40.12 7.71 -17.95
N LYS A 317 39.86 8.17 -16.72
CA LYS A 317 39.21 7.34 -15.69
C LYS A 317 37.77 7.00 -16.11
N PRO A 318 37.22 5.82 -15.74
CA PRO A 318 35.90 5.36 -16.18
C PRO A 318 34.77 6.38 -16.04
N LYS A 319 34.69 7.09 -14.90
CA LYS A 319 33.66 8.12 -14.69
C LYS A 319 33.76 9.26 -15.70
N LYS A 320 34.97 9.73 -16.03
CA LYS A 320 35.19 10.80 -17.00
C LYS A 320 34.97 10.32 -18.43
N ALA A 321 35.26 9.05 -18.72
CA ALA A 321 35.04 8.46 -20.03
C ALA A 321 33.54 8.22 -20.32
N PHE A 322 32.77 7.72 -19.36
CA PHE A 322 31.41 7.22 -19.62
C PHE A 322 30.29 8.19 -19.27
N GLN A 323 30.50 9.16 -18.35
CA GLN A 323 29.45 10.13 -18.02
C GLN A 323 29.08 11.05 -19.20
N PRO A 324 30.03 11.57 -20.01
CA PRO A 324 29.67 12.35 -21.20
C PRO A 324 28.82 11.56 -22.19
N ILE A 325 29.14 10.28 -22.39
CA ILE A 325 28.37 9.39 -23.28
C ILE A 325 26.94 9.19 -22.74
N ARG A 326 26.82 8.91 -21.43
CA ARG A 326 25.52 8.79 -20.76
C ARG A 326 24.70 10.08 -20.88
N ALA A 327 25.31 11.22 -20.62
CA ALA A 327 24.67 12.53 -20.73
C ALA A 327 24.17 12.80 -22.15
N ALA A 328 24.98 12.50 -23.17
CA ALA A 328 24.64 12.69 -24.58
C ALA A 328 23.45 11.82 -25.00
N VAL A 329 23.44 10.55 -24.58
CA VAL A 329 22.46 9.57 -25.05
C VAL A 329 21.18 9.59 -24.24
N THR A 330 21.27 9.74 -22.92
CA THR A 330 20.12 9.61 -22.01
C THR A 330 19.57 10.96 -21.53
N GLY A 331 20.32 12.05 -21.73
CA GLY A 331 19.95 13.38 -21.25
C GLY A 331 20.09 13.55 -19.74
N THR A 332 20.54 12.53 -19.01
CA THR A 332 20.75 12.58 -17.55
C THR A 332 22.07 11.90 -17.18
N LEU A 333 22.46 12.01 -15.91
CA LEU A 333 23.64 11.29 -15.38
C LEU A 333 23.28 9.97 -14.67
N VAL A 334 21.99 9.64 -14.61
CA VAL A 334 21.45 8.46 -13.93
C VAL A 334 20.56 7.72 -14.90
N SER A 335 20.99 6.53 -15.29
CA SER A 335 20.25 5.65 -16.19
C SER A 335 20.60 4.20 -15.82
N PRO A 336 20.04 3.22 -16.53
CA PRO A 336 20.48 1.83 -16.41
C PRO A 336 21.98 1.68 -16.75
N PRO A 337 22.54 0.46 -16.63
CA PRO A 337 23.85 0.14 -17.19
C PRO A 337 24.02 0.71 -18.60
N LEU A 338 25.12 1.43 -18.83
CA LEU A 338 25.27 2.28 -20.01
C LEU A 338 25.31 1.45 -21.29
N PHE A 339 26.04 0.35 -21.29
CA PHE A 339 26.32 -0.39 -22.52
C PHE A 339 25.07 -1.11 -23.04
N GLU A 340 24.29 -1.69 -22.13
CA GLU A 340 22.99 -2.29 -22.37
C GLU A 340 21.97 -1.22 -22.81
N SER A 341 22.05 -0.01 -22.23
CA SER A 341 21.24 1.12 -22.69
C SER A 341 21.54 1.48 -24.16
N LEU A 342 22.80 1.43 -24.60
CA LEU A 342 23.21 1.71 -25.98
C LEU A 342 22.82 0.58 -26.93
N GLU A 343 22.93 -0.67 -26.48
CA GLU A 343 22.48 -1.84 -27.22
C GLU A 343 20.98 -1.74 -27.52
N ILE A 344 20.15 -1.57 -26.49
CA ILE A 344 18.68 -1.51 -26.60
C ILE A 344 18.21 -0.27 -27.36
N LEU A 345 18.89 0.88 -27.20
CA LEU A 345 18.55 2.09 -27.97
C LEU A 345 18.84 1.93 -29.47
N GLY A 346 19.80 1.07 -29.82
CA GLY A 346 20.25 0.85 -31.19
C GLY A 346 21.37 1.79 -31.64
N LYS A 347 22.08 1.36 -32.69
CA LYS A 347 23.28 2.02 -33.22
C LYS A 347 22.99 3.40 -33.79
N GLU A 348 21.98 3.50 -34.65
CA GLU A 348 21.66 4.74 -35.37
C GLU A 348 21.30 5.87 -34.40
N ARG A 349 20.39 5.62 -33.45
CA ARG A 349 19.96 6.62 -32.45
C ARG A 349 21.07 6.99 -31.48
N THR A 350 21.89 6.01 -31.08
CA THR A 350 23.07 6.25 -30.26
C THR A 350 24.03 7.22 -30.95
N LEU A 351 24.40 6.94 -32.20
CA LEU A 351 25.33 7.77 -32.96
C LEU A 351 24.77 9.17 -33.22
N GLU A 352 23.50 9.29 -33.63
CA GLU A 352 22.85 10.58 -33.83
C GLU A 352 22.92 11.47 -32.59
N ARG A 353 22.63 10.91 -31.41
CA ARG A 353 22.66 11.66 -30.14
C ARG A 353 24.06 12.08 -29.74
N ILE A 354 25.05 11.20 -29.93
CA ILE A 354 26.45 11.51 -29.64
C ILE A 354 26.96 12.59 -30.59
N SER A 355 26.69 12.48 -31.90
CA SER A 355 27.08 13.49 -32.88
C SER A 355 26.40 14.84 -32.68
N ARG A 356 25.16 14.86 -32.20
CA ARG A 356 24.45 16.11 -31.85
C ARG A 356 25.04 16.80 -30.61
N ALA A 357 25.58 16.02 -29.68
CA ALA A 357 26.20 16.52 -28.45
C ALA A 357 27.69 16.87 -28.61
N ALA A 358 28.34 16.37 -29.66
CA ALA A 358 29.71 16.67 -30.04
C ALA A 358 29.82 18.07 -30.67
#